data_AF-A0A168NZX3-F1
#
_entry.id   AF-A0A168NZX3-F1
#
_cell.length_a   1.000
_cell.length_b   1.000
_cell.length_c   1.000
_cell.angle_alpha   90.00
_cell.angle_beta   90.00
_cell.angle_gamma   90.00
#
_symmetry.space_group_name_H-M   'P 1'
#
loop_
_entity.id
_entity.type
_entity.pdbx_description
1 polymer ?
#
loop_
_entity_poly.entity_id
_entity_poly.type
_entity_poly.pdbx_seq_one_letter_code
_entity_poly.pdbx_strand_id
1 'polypeptide(L)'
;MFGRKLNDFKNYNQENGIQTPLTQEEVNQRIEDLQSIIFPAIQEKTAIAIKQQRSKFDAKKLQRDFPVDSYVRVKVPSKLRSKMDVIYEGPYQVIRKTQAGTYVLKDLEGDKLHRNFTVEELKPVNSEFHDEQNTYEVERILAHRKDPKTNKYEYKVKWRTYDDVHNSWEPEKHFYSNDVIIQYWNDVKGRNHSEGRSSNQQPPKRKNRKDHSEPTRKSKRHNKTQPPKY
;
A
#
# COMPACT_ATOMS: atom_id res chain seq x y z
N MET A 1 -23.80 -31.37 -12.34
CA MET A 1 -24.55 -32.55 -12.83
C MET A 1 -23.70 -33.21 -13.92
N PHE A 2 -22.98 -34.28 -13.59
CA PHE A 2 -22.13 -35.01 -14.55
C PHE A 2 -22.82 -36.32 -14.93
N GLY A 3 -22.59 -36.82 -16.16
CA GLY A 3 -23.14 -38.09 -16.65
C GLY A 3 -24.50 -38.03 -17.35
N ARG A 4 -25.12 -36.84 -17.50
CA ARG A 4 -26.34 -36.67 -18.30
C ARG A 4 -25.99 -36.60 -19.79
N LYS A 5 -26.78 -37.28 -20.63
CA LYS A 5 -26.70 -37.13 -22.09
C LYS A 5 -27.05 -35.67 -22.43
N LEU A 6 -26.34 -35.07 -23.40
CA LEU A 6 -26.66 -33.73 -23.87
C LEU A 6 -28.07 -33.75 -24.46
N ASN A 7 -28.90 -32.79 -24.07
CA ASN A 7 -30.20 -32.63 -24.69
C ASN A 7 -29.99 -32.28 -26.17
N ASP A 8 -30.60 -33.07 -27.04
CA ASP A 8 -30.70 -32.85 -28.48
C ASP A 8 -31.52 -31.58 -28.78
N PHE A 9 -31.33 -30.96 -29.95
CA PHE A 9 -32.13 -29.79 -30.35
C PHE A 9 -33.52 -30.21 -30.85
N LYS A 10 -34.33 -30.79 -29.97
CA LYS A 10 -35.68 -31.30 -30.26
C LYS A 10 -36.73 -30.62 -29.39
N ASN A 11 -37.96 -30.60 -29.89
CA ASN A 11 -39.09 -30.01 -29.18
C ASN A 11 -39.62 -31.01 -28.13
N TYR A 12 -39.14 -30.88 -26.89
CA TYR A 12 -39.38 -31.83 -25.79
C TYR A 12 -40.83 -31.91 -25.29
N ASN A 13 -41.70 -31.02 -25.76
CA ASN A 13 -43.11 -30.99 -25.36
C ASN A 13 -43.95 -32.10 -26.04
N GLN A 14 -43.38 -32.84 -27.00
CA GLN A 14 -44.08 -33.88 -27.78
C GLN A 14 -43.46 -35.27 -27.66
N GLU A 15 -42.39 -35.45 -26.87
CA GLU A 15 -41.78 -36.76 -26.65
C GLU A 15 -42.59 -37.59 -25.63
N ASN A 16 -43.46 -38.48 -26.13
CA ASN A 16 -43.90 -39.66 -25.38
C ASN A 16 -42.77 -40.70 -25.40
N GLY A 17 -41.60 -40.33 -24.88
CA GLY A 17 -40.40 -41.15 -24.90
C GLY A 17 -40.42 -42.16 -23.75
N ILE A 18 -40.59 -43.44 -24.06
CA ILE A 18 -40.30 -44.52 -23.13
C ILE A 18 -38.83 -44.39 -22.74
N GLN A 19 -38.55 -43.96 -21.51
CA GLN A 19 -37.22 -44.03 -20.95
C GLN A 19 -36.91 -45.51 -20.76
N THR A 20 -36.13 -46.11 -21.66
CA THR A 20 -35.58 -47.43 -21.39
C THR A 20 -34.69 -47.33 -20.16
N PRO A 21 -35.05 -47.98 -19.03
CA PRO A 21 -34.17 -47.98 -17.87
C PRO A 21 -32.90 -48.73 -18.27
N LEU A 22 -31.73 -48.10 -18.06
CA LEU A 22 -30.45 -48.77 -18.22
C LEU A 22 -30.44 -50.04 -17.36
N THR A 23 -29.86 -51.11 -17.87
CA THR A 23 -29.64 -52.30 -17.06
C THR A 23 -28.65 -52.00 -15.94
N GLN A 24 -28.78 -52.71 -14.81
CA GLN A 24 -27.99 -52.44 -13.62
C GLN A 24 -26.47 -52.59 -13.87
N GLU A 25 -26.09 -53.49 -14.78
CA GLU A 25 -24.69 -53.70 -15.19
C GLU A 25 -24.13 -52.49 -15.93
N GLU A 26 -24.90 -51.88 -16.85
CA GLU A 26 -24.50 -50.67 -17.58
C GLU A 26 -24.34 -49.47 -16.65
N VAL A 27 -25.20 -49.38 -15.63
CA VAL A 27 -25.09 -48.35 -14.59
C VAL A 27 -23.81 -48.53 -13.79
N ASN A 28 -23.49 -49.76 -13.39
CA ASN A 28 -22.28 -50.09 -12.63
C ASN A 28 -21.01 -49.79 -13.44
N GLN A 29 -20.95 -50.20 -14.70
CA GLN A 29 -19.83 -49.87 -15.60
C GLN A 29 -19.63 -48.36 -15.73
N ARG A 30 -20.73 -47.61 -15.88
CA ARG A 30 -20.66 -46.15 -15.98
C ARG A 30 -20.19 -45.48 -14.68
N ILE A 31 -20.53 -46.04 -13.53
CA ILE A 31 -20.02 -45.57 -12.23
C ILE A 31 -18.53 -45.85 -12.12
N GLU A 32 -18.08 -47.02 -12.57
CA GLU A 32 -16.67 -47.44 -12.58
C GLU A 32 -15.82 -46.54 -13.48
N ASP A 33 -16.31 -46.22 -14.68
CA ASP A 33 -15.70 -45.26 -15.61
C ASP A 33 -15.61 -43.85 -14.99
N LEU A 34 -16.67 -43.42 -14.30
CA LEU A 34 -16.67 -42.11 -13.62
C LEU A 34 -15.63 -42.06 -12.51
N GLN A 35 -15.50 -43.13 -11.72
CA GLN A 35 -14.57 -43.22 -10.59
C GLN A 35 -13.12 -43.32 -11.05
N SER A 36 -12.84 -44.12 -12.08
CA SER A 36 -11.48 -44.40 -12.54
C SER A 36 -10.92 -43.31 -13.46
N ILE A 37 -11.74 -42.72 -14.33
CA ILE A 37 -11.26 -41.81 -15.38
C ILE A 37 -11.69 -40.37 -15.12
N ILE A 38 -12.99 -40.14 -14.85
CA ILE A 38 -13.55 -38.78 -14.87
C ILE A 38 -13.23 -38.00 -13.59
N PHE A 39 -13.44 -38.58 -12.41
CA PHE A 39 -13.18 -37.86 -11.16
C PHE A 39 -11.71 -37.49 -10.96
N PRO A 40 -10.73 -38.37 -11.24
CA PRO A 40 -9.31 -37.99 -11.18
C PRO A 40 -8.98 -36.83 -12.13
N ALA A 41 -9.46 -36.89 -13.38
CA ALA A 41 -9.24 -35.82 -14.35
C ALA A 41 -9.86 -34.48 -13.91
N ILE A 42 -11.04 -34.50 -13.26
CA ILE A 42 -11.66 -33.30 -12.69
C ILE A 42 -10.87 -32.79 -11.48
N GLN A 43 -10.41 -33.68 -10.59
CA GLN A 43 -9.60 -33.32 -9.42
C GLN A 43 -8.29 -32.64 -9.86
N GLU A 44 -7.59 -33.18 -10.86
CA GLU A 44 -6.38 -32.55 -11.40
C GLU A 44 -6.66 -31.16 -11.98
N LYS A 45 -7.69 -31.05 -12.83
CA LYS A 45 -8.07 -29.75 -13.42
C LYS A 45 -8.48 -28.73 -12.37
N THR A 46 -9.25 -29.15 -11.36
CA THR A 46 -9.68 -28.26 -10.26
C THR A 46 -8.50 -27.88 -9.38
N ALA A 47 -7.59 -28.79 -9.07
CA ALA A 47 -6.37 -28.50 -8.32
C ALA A 47 -5.48 -27.46 -9.03
N ILE A 48 -5.32 -27.57 -10.35
CA ILE A 48 -4.61 -26.58 -11.16
C ILE A 48 -5.30 -25.21 -11.08
N ALA A 49 -6.62 -25.17 -11.25
CA ALA A 49 -7.39 -23.94 -11.18
C ALA A 49 -7.31 -23.29 -9.79
N ILE A 50 -7.45 -24.08 -8.71
CA ILE A 50 -7.31 -23.62 -7.32
C ILE A 50 -5.90 -23.07 -7.07
N LYS A 51 -4.85 -23.75 -7.57
CA LYS A 51 -3.46 -23.30 -7.44
C LYS A 51 -3.24 -21.95 -8.14
N GLN A 52 -3.77 -21.79 -9.35
CA GLN A 52 -3.69 -20.53 -10.11
C GLN A 52 -4.48 -19.39 -9.44
N GLN A 53 -5.65 -19.70 -8.87
CA GLN A 53 -6.45 -18.72 -8.12
C GLN A 53 -5.73 -18.30 -6.85
N ARG A 54 -5.16 -19.27 -6.11
CA ARG A 54 -4.39 -19.02 -4.89
C ARG A 54 -3.17 -18.16 -5.17
N SER A 55 -2.37 -18.47 -6.20
CA SER A 55 -1.18 -17.65 -6.52
C SER A 55 -1.54 -16.21 -6.90
N LYS A 56 -2.63 -16.01 -7.65
CA LYS A 56 -3.16 -14.67 -7.96
C LYS A 56 -3.66 -13.92 -6.72
N PHE A 57 -4.27 -14.63 -5.78
CA PHE A 57 -4.74 -14.05 -4.51
C PHE A 57 -3.55 -13.66 -3.63
N ASP A 58 -2.61 -14.58 -3.41
CA ASP A 58 -1.43 -14.39 -2.57
C ASP A 58 -0.54 -13.25 -3.11
N ALA A 59 -0.43 -13.11 -4.43
CA ALA A 59 0.29 -12.00 -5.06
C ALA A 59 -0.33 -10.62 -4.78
N LYS A 60 -1.66 -10.54 -4.62
CA LYS A 60 -2.38 -9.28 -4.37
C LYS A 60 -2.54 -8.98 -2.88
N LYS A 61 -2.62 -10.00 -2.03
CA LYS A 61 -2.89 -9.90 -0.60
C LYS A 61 -1.61 -10.11 0.19
N LEU A 62 -1.04 -9.00 0.66
CA LEU A 62 0.05 -9.06 1.62
C LEU A 62 -0.48 -9.62 2.95
N GLN A 63 -0.02 -10.82 3.32
CA GLN A 63 -0.25 -11.38 4.65
C GLN A 63 0.59 -10.57 5.64
N ARG A 64 -0.07 -9.73 6.44
CA ARG A 64 0.55 -8.99 7.54
C ARG A 64 0.15 -9.67 8.84
N ASP A 65 1.16 -10.03 9.62
CA ASP A 65 0.96 -10.48 11.00
C ASP A 65 1.21 -9.32 11.96
N PHE A 66 0.39 -9.27 13.00
CA PHE A 66 0.51 -8.29 14.07
C PHE A 66 0.95 -9.02 15.34
N PRO A 67 2.16 -8.74 15.87
CA PRO A 67 2.59 -9.37 17.10
C PRO A 67 1.72 -8.92 18.27
N VAL A 68 1.69 -9.72 19.33
CA VAL A 68 1.04 -9.35 20.59
C VAL A 68 1.66 -8.05 21.10
N ASP A 69 0.84 -7.20 21.71
CA ASP A 69 1.18 -5.87 22.22
C ASP A 69 1.55 -4.81 21.17
N SER A 70 1.44 -5.12 19.87
CA SER A 70 1.50 -4.09 18.83
C SER A 70 0.23 -3.23 18.82
N TYR A 71 0.40 -1.97 18.42
CA TYR A 71 -0.72 -1.05 18.23
C TYR A 71 -1.22 -1.08 16.78
N VAL A 72 -2.54 -1.14 16.65
CA VAL A 72 -3.23 -1.20 15.37
C VAL A 72 -4.41 -0.25 15.35
N ARG A 73 -4.71 0.27 14.17
CA ARG A 73 -5.88 1.07 13.86
C ARG A 73 -6.95 0.22 13.21
N VAL A 74 -8.20 0.40 13.62
CA VAL A 74 -9.34 -0.36 13.10
C VAL A 74 -10.06 0.46 12.04
N LYS A 75 -10.31 -0.14 10.88
CA LYS A 75 -11.08 0.48 9.79
C LYS A 75 -12.57 0.46 10.11
N VAL A 76 -13.18 1.63 10.13
CA VAL A 76 -14.63 1.76 10.33
C VAL A 76 -15.36 1.44 9.02
N PRO A 77 -16.35 0.53 9.02
CA PRO A 77 -17.17 0.27 7.84
C PRO A 77 -17.88 1.52 7.35
N SER A 78 -17.93 1.74 6.03
CA SER A 78 -18.55 2.93 5.43
C SER A 78 -20.04 3.11 5.76
N LYS A 79 -20.73 2.03 6.13
CA LYS A 79 -22.15 2.06 6.54
C LYS A 79 -22.36 2.64 7.94
N LEU A 80 -21.35 2.54 8.81
CA LEU A 80 -21.43 2.97 10.21
C LEU A 80 -20.82 4.35 10.43
N ARG A 81 -20.29 4.98 9.38
CA ARG A 81 -19.51 6.20 9.45
C ARG A 81 -20.09 7.28 8.54
N SER A 82 -20.21 8.49 9.06
CA SER A 82 -20.53 9.71 8.34
C SER A 82 -19.36 10.19 7.47
N LYS A 83 -19.63 11.11 6.54
CA LYS A 83 -18.61 11.66 5.63
C LYS A 83 -17.46 12.34 6.37
N MET A 84 -17.75 12.95 7.52
CA MET A 84 -16.77 13.68 8.34
C MET A 84 -16.02 12.80 9.35
N ASP A 85 -16.45 11.56 9.61
CA ASP A 85 -15.78 10.75 10.62
C ASP A 85 -14.49 10.13 10.06
N VAL A 86 -13.58 9.82 10.98
CA VAL A 86 -12.29 9.20 10.66
C VAL A 86 -12.47 7.83 10.04
N ILE A 87 -11.70 7.52 8.99
CA ILE A 87 -11.77 6.21 8.31
C ILE A 87 -11.26 5.09 9.23
N TYR A 88 -10.31 5.43 10.10
CA TYR A 88 -9.66 4.51 11.02
C TYR A 88 -9.73 5.07 12.43
N GLU A 89 -10.29 4.29 13.34
CA GLU A 89 -10.40 4.61 14.75
C GLU A 89 -9.20 4.05 15.51
N GLY A 90 -8.85 4.76 16.59
CA GLY A 90 -8.05 4.33 17.75
C GLY A 90 -6.67 3.72 17.47
N PRO A 91 -5.64 4.00 18.28
CA PRO A 91 -4.62 3.00 18.51
C PRO A 91 -5.18 1.96 19.50
N TYR A 92 -5.44 0.76 19.02
CA TYR A 92 -5.84 -0.39 19.84
C TYR A 92 -4.66 -1.34 20.00
N GLN A 93 -4.51 -1.96 21.17
CA GLN A 93 -3.43 -2.90 21.42
C GLN A 93 -3.88 -4.34 21.10
N VAL A 94 -3.04 -5.08 20.39
CA VAL A 94 -3.28 -6.49 20.06
C VAL A 94 -3.06 -7.36 21.28
N ILE A 95 -4.10 -8.08 21.73
CA ILE A 95 -3.98 -9.02 22.85
C ILE A 95 -3.50 -10.38 22.36
N ARG A 96 -4.15 -10.90 21.30
CA ARG A 96 -3.85 -12.23 20.76
C ARG A 96 -4.46 -12.44 19.39
N LYS A 97 -3.89 -13.40 18.66
CA LYS A 97 -4.45 -14.01 17.45
C LYS A 97 -5.25 -15.26 17.84
N THR A 98 -6.44 -15.42 17.28
CA THR A 98 -7.26 -16.63 17.41
C THR A 98 -6.80 -17.71 16.44
N GLN A 99 -7.22 -18.96 16.65
CA GLN A 99 -6.92 -20.07 15.73
C GLN A 99 -7.43 -19.81 14.31
N ALA A 100 -8.52 -19.07 14.17
CA ALA A 100 -9.09 -18.66 12.89
C ALA A 100 -8.34 -17.49 12.20
N GLY A 101 -7.26 -16.97 12.81
CA GLY A 101 -6.47 -15.87 12.25
C GLY A 101 -7.07 -14.47 12.44
N THR A 102 -8.11 -14.34 13.28
CA THR A 102 -8.65 -13.03 13.69
C THR A 102 -7.99 -12.55 14.98
N TYR A 103 -8.01 -11.24 15.22
CA TYR A 103 -7.33 -10.60 16.34
C TYR A 103 -8.34 -10.09 17.37
N VAL A 104 -7.98 -10.26 18.64
CA VAL A 104 -8.66 -9.64 19.79
C VAL A 104 -7.86 -8.42 20.20
N LEU A 105 -8.55 -7.28 20.31
CA LEU A 105 -7.94 -6.00 20.63
C LEU A 105 -8.44 -5.50 21.99
N LYS A 106 -7.66 -4.64 22.63
CA LYS A 106 -8.07 -3.84 23.78
C LYS A 106 -7.84 -2.36 23.53
N ASP A 107 -8.65 -1.55 24.21
CA ASP A 107 -8.51 -0.11 24.31
C ASP A 107 -7.31 0.30 25.16
N LEU A 108 -7.06 1.61 25.20
CA LEU A 108 -6.03 2.22 26.05
C LEU A 108 -6.35 2.06 27.54
N GLU A 109 -7.63 2.04 27.93
CA GLU A 109 -8.04 1.71 29.31
C GLU A 109 -7.87 0.22 29.65
N GLY A 110 -7.52 -0.62 28.67
CA GLY A 110 -7.31 -2.05 28.86
C GLY A 110 -8.56 -2.91 28.66
N ASP A 111 -9.71 -2.28 28.39
CA ASP A 111 -10.96 -2.98 28.09
C ASP A 111 -10.90 -3.69 26.74
N LYS A 112 -11.43 -4.91 26.70
CA LYS A 112 -11.40 -5.75 25.49
C LYS A 112 -12.55 -5.35 24.57
N LEU A 113 -12.24 -5.16 23.29
CA LEU A 113 -13.28 -4.93 22.30
C LEU A 113 -14.13 -6.20 22.14
N HIS A 114 -15.43 -6.00 22.04
CA HIS A 114 -16.40 -7.09 21.93
C HIS A 114 -16.26 -7.91 20.63
N ARG A 115 -15.70 -7.29 19.57
CA ARG A 115 -15.59 -7.88 18.24
C ARG A 115 -14.16 -8.29 17.93
N ASN A 116 -14.00 -9.43 17.26
CA ASN A 116 -12.72 -9.84 16.67
C ASN A 116 -12.53 -9.22 15.28
N PHE A 117 -11.30 -8.84 14.95
CA PHE A 117 -10.98 -8.15 13.71
C PHE A 117 -10.12 -8.99 12.76
N THR A 118 -10.36 -8.83 11.46
CA THR A 118 -9.55 -9.45 10.41
C THR A 118 -8.33 -8.59 10.07
N VAL A 119 -7.28 -9.18 9.51
CA VAL A 119 -6.06 -8.47 9.08
C VAL A 119 -6.37 -7.26 8.18
N GLU A 120 -7.43 -7.33 7.38
CA GLU A 120 -7.80 -6.28 6.42
C GLU A 120 -8.42 -5.04 7.05
N GLU A 121 -9.09 -5.25 8.18
CA GLU A 121 -9.68 -4.19 8.99
C GLU A 121 -8.61 -3.49 9.84
N LEU A 122 -7.42 -4.09 9.96
CA LEU A 122 -6.33 -3.57 10.77
C LEU A 122 -5.29 -2.85 9.91
N LYS A 123 -4.84 -1.71 10.43
CA LYS A 123 -3.65 -1.02 9.94
C LYS A 123 -2.62 -0.99 11.06
N PRO A 124 -1.36 -1.38 10.81
CA PRO A 124 -0.32 -1.17 11.80
C PRO A 124 -0.28 0.32 12.08
N VAL A 125 -0.36 0.68 13.35
CA VAL A 125 0.08 2.00 13.77
C VAL A 125 1.59 1.90 13.74
N ASN A 126 2.21 2.52 12.74
CA ASN A 126 3.62 2.86 12.92
C ASN A 126 3.63 3.67 14.21
N SER A 127 4.38 3.18 15.18
CA SER A 127 4.72 3.96 16.36
C SER A 127 5.47 5.21 15.91
N GLU A 128 4.72 6.19 15.41
CA GLU A 128 5.05 7.60 15.48
C GLU A 128 4.70 8.11 16.89
N PHE A 129 4.56 7.21 17.88
CA PHE A 129 5.27 7.48 19.13
C PHE A 129 6.73 7.54 18.73
N HIS A 130 7.14 8.76 18.36
CA HIS A 130 8.50 9.18 18.46
C HIS A 130 8.96 8.60 19.79
N ASP A 131 10.02 7.81 19.79
CA ASP A 131 10.77 7.68 21.02
C ASP A 131 11.20 9.12 21.31
N GLU A 132 10.38 9.90 22.03
CA GLU A 132 10.70 11.28 22.41
C GLU A 132 12.02 11.26 23.19
N GLN A 133 12.28 10.13 23.86
CA GLN A 133 13.54 9.81 24.52
C GLN A 133 14.75 9.64 23.58
N ASN A 134 14.54 9.36 22.29
CA ASN A 134 15.61 9.10 21.32
C ASN A 134 15.46 9.92 20.02
N THR A 135 14.61 10.96 20.05
CA THR A 135 14.43 11.90 18.94
C THR A 135 14.94 13.25 19.37
N TYR A 136 15.94 13.76 18.66
CA TYR A 136 16.61 15.00 19.01
C TYR A 136 16.48 16.01 17.88
N GLU A 137 16.37 17.30 18.23
CA GLU A 137 16.27 18.37 17.25
C GLU A 137 17.65 18.72 16.67
N VAL A 138 17.73 18.72 15.34
CA VAL A 138 18.93 19.08 14.60
C VAL A 138 18.98 20.59 14.39
N GLU A 139 20.09 21.22 14.75
CA GLU A 139 20.37 22.62 14.42
C GLU A 139 20.82 22.74 12.96
N ARG A 140 21.87 21.99 12.58
CA ARG A 140 22.46 22.01 11.23
C ARG A 140 23.37 20.82 10.99
N ILE A 141 23.68 20.57 9.72
CA ILE A 141 24.70 19.60 9.31
C ILE A 141 26.02 20.34 9.08
N LEU A 142 27.10 19.85 9.69
CA LEU A 142 28.43 20.45 9.62
C LEU A 142 29.25 19.88 8.45
N ALA A 143 29.17 18.56 8.26
CA ALA A 143 29.96 17.84 7.27
C ALA A 143 29.20 16.62 6.74
N HIS A 144 29.59 16.14 5.57
CA HIS A 144 29.16 14.86 5.03
C HIS A 144 30.39 13.98 4.76
N ARG A 145 30.23 12.67 4.89
CA ARG A 145 31.21 11.68 4.43
C ARG A 145 30.47 10.59 3.66
N LYS A 146 31.18 9.96 2.74
CA LYS A 146 30.63 8.89 1.92
C LYS A 146 31.31 7.59 2.28
N ASP A 147 30.53 6.62 2.72
CA ASP A 147 31.06 5.32 3.08
C ASP A 147 31.48 4.54 1.83
N PRO A 148 32.74 4.11 1.72
CA PRO A 148 33.23 3.42 0.52
C PRO A 148 32.64 2.02 0.35
N LYS A 149 32.18 1.38 1.43
CA LYS A 149 31.61 0.02 1.42
C LYS A 149 30.13 0.00 1.05
N THR A 150 29.36 0.95 1.56
CA THR A 150 27.90 1.00 1.41
C THR A 150 27.43 2.01 0.36
N ASN A 151 28.35 2.88 -0.11
CA ASN A 151 28.09 3.96 -1.07
C ASN A 151 27.03 4.98 -0.58
N LYS A 152 26.80 5.04 0.73
CA LYS A 152 25.81 5.92 1.39
C LYS A 152 26.48 7.13 2.04
N TYR A 153 25.69 8.19 2.22
CA TYR A 153 26.14 9.38 2.93
C TYR A 153 25.82 9.30 4.43
N GLU A 154 26.79 9.72 5.23
CA GLU A 154 26.62 10.02 6.63
C GLU A 154 26.87 11.52 6.84
N TYR A 155 26.11 12.10 7.76
CA TYR A 155 26.12 13.53 8.03
C TYR A 155 26.53 13.78 9.47
N LYS A 156 27.48 14.71 9.69
CA LYS A 156 27.86 15.15 11.03
C LYS A 156 26.85 16.18 11.51
N VAL A 157 26.06 15.80 12.50
CA VAL A 157 24.93 16.56 13.01
C VAL A 157 25.35 17.44 14.18
N LYS A 158 24.95 18.72 14.13
CA LYS A 158 24.94 19.61 15.28
C LYS A 158 23.55 19.61 15.90
N TRP A 159 23.44 19.19 17.15
CA TRP A 159 22.19 19.10 17.88
C TRP A 159 21.85 20.45 18.55
N ARG A 160 20.59 20.88 18.51
CA ARG A 160 20.17 22.23 18.96
C ARG A 160 20.36 22.48 20.46
N THR A 161 20.17 21.46 21.28
CA THR A 161 20.22 21.55 22.74
C THR A 161 21.53 21.03 23.34
N TYR A 162 22.49 20.57 22.50
CA TYR A 162 23.74 19.98 22.97
C TYR A 162 24.96 20.72 22.43
N ASP A 163 26.05 20.67 23.20
CA ASP A 163 27.31 21.30 22.82
C ASP A 163 28.03 20.53 21.69
N ASP A 164 29.03 21.17 21.06
CA ASP A 164 29.76 20.63 19.89
C ASP A 164 30.48 19.30 20.16
N VAL A 165 30.71 19.00 21.44
CA VAL A 165 31.30 17.73 21.91
C VAL A 165 30.38 16.55 21.59
N HIS A 166 29.06 16.77 21.52
CA HIS A 166 28.06 15.73 21.28
C HIS A 166 27.72 15.54 19.80
N ASN A 167 28.44 16.18 18.88
CA ASN A 167 28.20 16.05 17.45
C ASN A 167 28.53 14.62 16.96
N SER A 168 27.52 13.90 16.48
CA SER A 168 27.64 12.52 15.98
C SER A 168 27.49 12.45 14.46
N TRP A 169 27.90 11.32 13.88
CA TRP A 169 27.68 11.00 12.48
C TRP A 169 26.43 10.14 12.35
N GLU A 170 25.40 10.68 11.69
CA GLU A 170 24.14 9.99 11.49
C GLU A 170 23.95 9.64 10.00
N PRO A 171 23.51 8.41 9.68
CA PRO A 171 23.15 8.02 8.31
C PRO A 171 21.88 8.73 7.85
N GLU A 172 21.73 8.92 6.54
CA GLU A 172 20.55 9.55 5.92
C GLU A 172 19.21 8.94 6.38
N LYS A 173 19.18 7.64 6.70
CA LYS A 173 17.98 6.94 7.17
C LYS A 173 17.47 7.36 8.55
N HIS A 174 18.30 8.00 9.37
CA HIS A 174 17.91 8.47 10.72
C HIS A 174 17.21 9.83 10.68
N PHE A 175 17.22 10.53 9.53
CA PHE A 175 16.57 11.83 9.41
C PHE A 175 15.09 11.66 9.07
N TYR A 176 14.21 12.28 9.87
CA TYR A 176 12.78 12.33 9.61
C TYR A 176 12.41 13.37 8.53
N SER A 177 13.18 14.45 8.42
CA SER A 177 13.01 15.48 7.38
C SER A 177 14.29 15.64 6.57
N ASN A 178 14.10 15.80 5.25
CA ASN A 178 15.18 16.09 4.31
C ASN A 178 15.54 17.59 4.26
N ASP A 179 14.79 18.46 4.93
CA ASP A 179 14.98 19.92 4.82
C ASP A 179 16.39 20.35 5.24
N VAL A 180 16.91 19.80 6.34
CA VAL A 180 18.25 20.10 6.85
C VAL A 180 19.34 19.63 5.88
N ILE A 181 19.13 18.46 5.24
CA ILE A 181 20.03 17.91 4.23
C ILE A 181 20.03 18.79 2.98
N ILE A 182 18.84 19.22 2.53
CA ILE A 182 18.69 20.11 1.37
C ILE A 182 19.39 21.45 1.63
N GLN A 183 19.19 22.05 2.79
CA GLN A 183 19.87 23.29 3.20
C GLN A 183 21.40 23.13 3.15
N TYR A 184 21.92 22.05 3.74
CA TYR A 184 23.35 21.76 3.72
C TYR A 184 23.92 21.66 2.29
N TRP A 185 23.26 20.91 1.40
CA TRP A 185 23.75 20.77 0.03
C TRP A 185 23.63 22.06 -0.80
N ASN A 186 22.65 22.91 -0.50
CA ASN A 186 22.56 24.24 -1.12
C ASN A 186 23.75 25.12 -0.71
N ASP A 187 24.13 25.09 0.57
CA ASP A 187 25.28 25.83 1.08
C ASP A 187 26.60 25.31 0.49
N VAL A 188 26.77 23.99 0.40
CA VAL A 188 27.97 23.37 -0.20
C VAL A 188 28.10 23.74 -1.68
N LYS A 189 27.00 23.69 -2.45
CA LYS A 189 27.00 24.12 -3.86
C LYS A 189 27.30 25.61 -4.00
N GLY A 190 26.79 26.44 -3.08
CA GLY A 190 27.10 27.87 -3.01
C GLY A 190 28.58 28.14 -2.78
N ARG A 191 29.21 27.42 -1.84
CA ARG A 191 30.66 27.53 -1.55
C ARG A 191 31.54 27.12 -2.72
N ASN A 192 31.19 26.03 -3.40
CA ASN A 192 31.91 25.58 -4.60
C ASN A 192 31.83 26.59 -5.77
N HIS A 193 30.75 27.37 -5.84
CA HIS A 193 30.62 28.45 -6.82
C HIS A 193 31.40 29.72 -6.48
N SER A 194 31.65 30.02 -5.19
CA SER A 194 32.46 31.17 -4.77
C SER A 194 33.96 30.91 -4.88
N GLU A 195 34.44 29.69 -4.64
CA GLU A 195 35.86 29.36 -4.75
C GLU A 195 36.35 29.26 -6.22
N GLY A 196 35.45 28.99 -7.17
CA GLY A 196 35.75 28.96 -8.60
C GLY A 196 35.75 30.32 -9.32
N ARG A 197 35.49 31.44 -8.63
CA ARG A 197 35.36 32.79 -9.24
C ARG A 197 36.49 33.76 -8.90
N SER A 198 37.60 33.29 -8.34
CA SER A 198 38.84 34.09 -8.23
C SER A 198 39.81 33.83 -9.38
N SER A 199 39.36 33.97 -10.63
CA SER A 199 40.26 34.28 -11.73
C SER A 199 39.56 35.21 -12.74
N ASN A 200 39.97 36.47 -12.64
CA ASN A 200 40.10 37.45 -13.71
C ASN A 200 39.12 37.33 -14.90
N GLN A 201 38.05 38.14 -14.90
CA GLN A 201 37.50 38.74 -16.14
C GLN A 201 36.45 39.83 -15.87
N GLN A 202 36.62 40.93 -16.60
CA GLN A 202 35.83 42.17 -16.58
C GLN A 202 34.33 41.94 -16.86
N PRO A 203 33.43 42.84 -16.40
CA PRO A 203 32.00 42.71 -16.62
C PRO A 203 31.64 42.96 -18.10
N PRO A 204 30.83 42.10 -18.75
CA PRO A 204 30.37 42.37 -20.11
C PRO A 204 29.28 43.45 -20.10
N LYS A 205 29.39 44.37 -21.07
CA LYS A 205 28.47 45.49 -21.31
C LYS A 205 27.05 45.00 -21.61
N ARG A 206 26.06 45.62 -20.95
CA ARG A 206 24.61 45.42 -21.15
C ARG A 206 24.23 45.76 -22.60
N LYS A 207 23.65 44.80 -23.32
CA LYS A 207 22.88 45.05 -24.56
C LYS A 207 21.39 45.16 -24.21
N ASN A 208 20.81 46.31 -24.53
CA ASN A 208 19.38 46.61 -24.40
C ASN A 208 18.53 45.57 -25.14
N ARG A 209 17.59 44.94 -24.42
CA ARG A 209 16.50 44.17 -25.01
C ARG A 209 15.37 45.13 -25.39
N LYS A 210 15.01 45.13 -26.67
CA LYS A 210 13.80 45.79 -27.20
C LYS A 210 12.56 45.04 -26.72
N ASP A 211 11.60 45.80 -26.23
CA ASP A 211 10.20 45.44 -26.04
C ASP A 211 9.63 44.81 -27.31
N HIS A 212 9.04 43.62 -27.19
CA HIS A 212 8.01 43.12 -28.10
C HIS A 212 6.83 42.62 -27.27
N SER A 213 5.74 43.36 -27.40
CA SER A 213 4.41 43.08 -26.87
C SER A 213 3.83 41.81 -27.49
N GLU A 214 3.31 40.92 -26.64
CA GLU A 214 2.58 39.73 -27.06
C GLU A 214 1.06 40.01 -27.05
N PRO A 215 0.30 39.68 -28.11
CA PRO A 215 -1.12 39.97 -28.15
C PRO A 215 -1.93 38.89 -27.40
N THR A 216 -2.85 39.40 -26.58
CA THR A 216 -3.85 38.69 -25.78
C THR A 216 -4.67 37.65 -26.57
N ARG A 217 -4.73 36.41 -26.08
CA ARG A 217 -5.70 35.39 -26.52
C ARG A 217 -6.97 35.42 -25.68
N LYS A 218 -8.09 35.59 -26.39
CA LYS A 218 -9.47 35.64 -25.89
C LYS A 218 -9.88 34.38 -25.13
N SER A 219 -10.50 34.57 -23.97
CA SER A 219 -11.18 33.55 -23.17
C SER A 219 -12.57 33.23 -23.75
N LYS A 220 -12.84 31.96 -24.05
CA LYS A 220 -14.20 31.44 -24.30
C LYS A 220 -14.83 31.07 -22.96
N ARG A 221 -15.83 31.84 -22.54
CA ARG A 221 -16.72 31.50 -21.41
C ARG A 221 -17.64 30.33 -21.81
N HIS A 222 -17.65 29.29 -20.98
CA HIS A 222 -18.70 28.27 -20.96
C HIS A 222 -19.91 28.79 -20.19
N ASN A 223 -21.11 28.62 -20.77
CA ASN A 223 -22.39 28.92 -20.14
C ASN A 223 -22.73 27.87 -19.07
N LYS A 224 -23.17 28.34 -17.89
CA LYS A 224 -23.78 27.52 -16.84
C LYS A 224 -25.28 27.39 -17.12
N THR A 225 -25.75 26.16 -17.32
CA THR A 225 -27.17 25.79 -17.26
C THR A 225 -27.57 25.60 -15.80
N GLN A 226 -28.63 26.26 -15.35
CA GLN A 226 -29.26 25.98 -14.05
C GLN A 226 -30.22 24.78 -14.17
N PRO A 227 -30.41 23.97 -13.11
CA PRO A 227 -31.44 22.93 -13.09
C PRO A 227 -32.82 23.53 -12.77
N PRO A 228 -33.93 22.95 -13.28
CA PRO A 228 -35.26 23.41 -12.97
C PRO A 228 -35.68 22.98 -11.55
N LYS A 229 -36.41 23.88 -10.90
CA LYS A 229 -37.24 23.56 -9.73
C LYS A 229 -38.52 22.89 -10.22
N TYR A 230 -38.84 21.71 -9.70
CA TYR A 230 -40.09 21.35 -9.03
C TYR A 230 -39.90 19.98 -8.38
#